data_AF-A0A2D6M7L3-F1
#
_entry.id   AF-A0A2D6M7L3-F1
#
_cell.length_a   1.000
_cell.length_b   1.000
_cell.length_c   1.000
_cell.angle_alpha   90.00
_cell.angle_beta   90.00
_cell.angle_gamma   90.00
#
_symmetry.space_group_name_H-M   'P 1'
#
loop_
_entity.id
_entity.type
_entity.pdbx_description
1 polymer ?
#
loop_
_entity_poly.entity_id
_entity_poly.type
_entity_poly.pdbx_seq_one_letter_code
_entity_poly.pdbx_strand_id
1 'polypeptide(L)'
;MGDKVEKSLQDLEQTKKKMKDFEGVLKKIKHADEKKRILWKEIYDNALIDRQNAHILFVEAYTCMTQSASEHVSLGSTLAKYLERMGKSNEQLLKLADLISKSEAAHNAINADELFSQIQDE
;
A
#
# COMPACT_ATOMS: atom_id res chain seq x y z
N MET A 1 -29.95 5.33 -2.06
CA MET A 1 -29.08 5.38 -0.85
C MET A 1 -28.53 4.00 -0.50
N GLY A 2 -29.30 2.91 -0.68
CA GLY A 2 -28.82 1.52 -0.49
C GLY A 2 -27.62 1.11 -1.34
N ASP A 3 -27.65 1.32 -2.65
CA ASP A 3 -26.56 0.88 -3.56
C ASP A 3 -25.19 1.50 -3.26
N LYS A 4 -25.14 2.77 -2.83
CA LYS A 4 -23.88 3.43 -2.45
C LYS A 4 -23.32 2.85 -1.15
N VAL A 5 -24.19 2.47 -0.21
CA VAL A 5 -23.77 1.85 1.05
C VAL A 5 -23.22 0.45 0.79
N GLU A 6 -23.90 -0.33 -0.06
CA GLU A 6 -23.48 -1.68 -0.42
C GLU A 6 -22.13 -1.69 -1.14
N LYS A 7 -21.93 -0.79 -2.11
CA LYS A 7 -20.63 -0.65 -2.79
C LYS A 7 -19.51 -0.27 -1.82
N SER A 8 -19.75 0.69 -0.92
CA SER A 8 -18.76 1.08 0.09
C SER A 8 -18.40 -0.07 1.04
N LEU A 9 -19.36 -0.91 1.40
CA LEU A 9 -19.12 -2.12 2.21
C LEU A 9 -18.28 -3.16 1.44
N GLN A 10 -18.56 -3.37 0.15
CA GLN A 10 -17.76 -4.25 -0.70
C GLN A 10 -16.31 -3.76 -0.83
N ASP A 11 -16.12 -2.46 -1.06
CA ASP A 11 -14.79 -1.85 -1.16
C ASP A 11 -14.00 -2.00 0.15
N LEU A 12 -14.68 -1.83 1.30
CA LEU A 12 -14.08 -2.03 2.62
C LEU A 12 -13.63 -3.48 2.84
N GLU A 13 -14.49 -4.45 2.50
CA GLU A 13 -14.16 -5.87 2.62
C GLU A 13 -13.01 -6.27 1.69
N GLN A 14 -12.95 -5.68 0.48
CA GLN A 14 -11.84 -5.90 -0.43
C GLN A 14 -10.52 -5.34 0.13
N THR A 15 -10.54 -4.16 0.76
CA THR A 15 -9.36 -3.60 1.44
C THR A 15 -8.91 -4.47 2.61
N LYS A 16 -9.83 -4.91 3.48
CA LYS A 16 -9.49 -5.82 4.58
C LYS A 16 -8.90 -7.14 4.08
N LYS A 17 -9.43 -7.69 2.99
CA LYS A 17 -8.88 -8.89 2.36
C LYS A 17 -7.43 -8.67 1.93
N LYS A 18 -7.13 -7.55 1.24
CA LYS A 18 -5.76 -7.20 0.83
C LYS A 18 -4.80 -7.08 2.02
N MET A 19 -5.24 -6.50 3.14
CA MET A 19 -4.45 -6.39 4.37
C MET A 19 -4.15 -7.77 4.98
N LYS A 20 -5.16 -8.64 5.05
CA LYS A 20 -5.01 -10.01 5.55
C LYS A 20 -4.10 -10.85 4.65
N ASP A 21 -4.23 -10.72 3.34
CA ASP A 21 -3.38 -11.42 2.37
C ASP A 21 -1.92 -10.98 2.51
N PHE A 22 -1.67 -9.68 2.70
CA PHE A 22 -0.33 -9.15 2.95
C PHE A 22 0.26 -9.63 4.27
N GLU A 23 -0.52 -9.70 5.34
CA GLU A 23 -0.07 -10.32 6.60
C GLU A 23 0.36 -11.79 6.37
N GLY A 24 -0.36 -12.52 5.50
CA GLY A 24 0.01 -13.87 5.07
C GLY A 24 1.34 -13.92 4.31
N VAL A 25 1.66 -12.91 3.50
CA VAL A 25 2.97 -12.77 2.84
C VAL A 25 4.06 -12.54 3.88
N LEU A 26 3.86 -11.61 4.81
CA LEU A 26 4.86 -11.28 5.84
C LEU A 26 5.20 -12.48 6.72
N LYS A 27 4.22 -13.33 7.04
CA LYS A 27 4.44 -14.56 7.82
C LYS A 27 5.33 -15.58 7.11
N LYS A 28 5.46 -15.53 5.79
CA LYS A 28 6.36 -16.41 5.02
C LYS A 28 7.81 -15.94 5.09
N ILE A 29 8.06 -14.68 5.44
CA ILE A 29 9.40 -14.09 5.58
C ILE A 29 9.95 -14.40 6.98
N LYS A 30 10.47 -15.62 7.16
CA LYS A 30 10.90 -16.15 8.47
C LYS A 30 12.12 -15.43 9.05
N HIS A 31 13.04 -14.96 8.21
CA HIS A 31 14.27 -14.29 8.64
C HIS A 31 14.05 -12.86 9.14
N ALA A 32 12.94 -12.22 8.75
CA ALA A 32 12.59 -10.91 9.29
C ALA A 32 12.20 -11.05 10.77
N ASP A 33 12.62 -10.11 11.61
CA ASP A 33 12.13 -10.07 12.98
C ASP A 33 10.66 -9.59 13.03
N GLU A 34 10.02 -9.80 14.18
CA GLU A 34 8.62 -9.43 14.38
C GLU A 34 8.36 -7.93 14.25
N LYS A 35 9.27 -7.09 14.73
CA LYS A 35 9.12 -5.64 14.69
C LYS A 35 9.13 -5.12 13.26
N LYS A 36 10.02 -5.65 12.41
CA LYS A 36 10.05 -5.34 10.96
C LYS A 36 8.74 -5.71 10.29
N ARG A 37 8.20 -6.90 10.57
CA ARG A 37 6.90 -7.33 10.02
C ARG A 37 5.75 -6.42 10.46
N ILE A 38 5.72 -6.03 11.74
CA ILE A 38 4.70 -5.09 12.24
C ILE A 38 4.79 -3.76 11.48
N LEU A 39 5.99 -3.19 11.34
CA LEU A 39 6.18 -1.92 10.62
C LEU A 39 5.79 -2.03 9.14
N TRP A 40 6.18 -3.11 8.46
CA TRP A 40 5.81 -3.34 7.07
C TRP A 40 4.29 -3.46 6.89
N LYS A 41 3.62 -4.14 7.82
CA LYS A 41 2.15 -4.23 7.85
C LYS A 41 1.52 -2.85 8.04
N GLU A 42 1.98 -2.07 9.02
CA GLU A 42 1.46 -0.72 9.28
C GLU A 42 1.62 0.21 8.08
N ILE A 43 2.77 0.17 7.41
CA ILE A 43 3.01 0.96 6.18
C ILE A 43 2.03 0.57 5.08
N TYR A 44 1.84 -0.73 4.86
CA TYR A 44 0.92 -1.24 3.85
C TYR A 44 -0.54 -0.86 4.15
N ASP A 45 -0.97 -1.07 5.39
CA ASP A 45 -2.34 -0.78 5.84
C ASP A 45 -2.63 0.72 5.71
N ASN A 46 -1.71 1.59 6.17
CA ASN A 46 -1.84 3.04 6.03
C ASN A 46 -1.92 3.48 4.56
N ALA A 47 -1.05 2.95 3.70
CA ALA A 47 -1.06 3.30 2.28
C ALA A 47 -2.36 2.87 1.59
N LEU A 48 -2.94 1.73 1.95
CA LEU A 48 -4.23 1.30 1.41
C LEU A 48 -5.39 2.17 1.89
N ILE A 49 -5.45 2.48 3.19
CA ILE A 49 -6.51 3.29 3.79
C ILE A 49 -6.47 4.71 3.22
N ASP A 50 -5.29 5.34 3.19
CA ASP A 50 -5.13 6.71 2.67
C ASP A 50 -5.55 6.80 1.20
N ARG A 51 -5.15 5.82 0.38
CA ARG A 51 -5.51 5.77 -1.03
C ARG A 51 -7.01 5.60 -1.22
N GLN A 52 -7.65 4.74 -0.43
CA GLN A 52 -9.09 4.54 -0.47
C GLN A 52 -9.85 5.80 -0.05
N ASN A 53 -9.43 6.44 1.04
CA ASN A 53 -10.04 7.69 1.53
C ASN A 53 -9.92 8.81 0.50
N ALA A 54 -8.73 8.98 -0.10
CA ALA A 54 -8.52 9.96 -1.16
C ALA A 54 -9.37 9.67 -2.40
N HIS A 55 -9.53 8.39 -2.77
CA HIS A 55 -10.40 8.00 -3.87
C HIS A 55 -11.89 8.30 -3.59
N ILE A 56 -12.38 8.03 -2.38
CA ILE A 56 -13.76 8.33 -1.98
C ILE A 56 -14.02 9.84 -2.11
N LEU A 57 -13.15 10.68 -1.52
CA LEU A 57 -13.27 12.13 -1.58
C LEU A 57 -13.14 12.66 -3.01
N PHE A 58 -12.28 12.04 -3.84
CA PHE A 58 -12.16 12.37 -5.25
C PHE A 58 -13.46 12.10 -6.00
N VAL A 59 -14.03 10.90 -5.86
CA VAL A 59 -15.28 10.53 -6.54
C VAL A 59 -16.43 11.43 -6.10
N GLU A 60 -16.51 11.74 -4.80
CA GLU A 60 -17.52 12.67 -4.27
C GLU A 60 -17.38 14.07 -4.90
N ALA A 61 -16.20 14.68 -4.81
CA ALA A 61 -15.94 16.00 -5.38
C ALA A 61 -16.12 16.04 -6.90
N TYR A 62 -15.70 14.99 -7.61
CA TYR A 62 -15.84 14.87 -9.06
C TYR A 62 -17.29 14.74 -9.49
N THR A 63 -18.11 14.00 -8.73
CA THR A 63 -19.55 13.84 -9.02
C THR A 63 -20.32 15.15 -8.77
N CYS A 64 -19.85 15.99 -7.86
CA CYS A 64 -20.43 17.32 -7.60
C CYS A 64 -19.98 18.38 -8.60
N MET A 65 -18.93 18.12 -9.40
CA MET A 65 -18.44 19.06 -10.41
C MET A 65 -19.32 18.97 -11.67
N THR A 66 -20.01 20.05 -12.02
CA THR A 66 -20.66 20.19 -13.34
C THR A 66 -19.63 20.68 -14.38
N GLN A 67 -19.99 20.69 -15.65
CA GLN A 67 -19.07 21.06 -16.75
C GLN A 67 -18.80 22.58 -16.86
N SER A 68 -18.96 23.33 -15.76
CA SER A 68 -18.78 24.77 -15.74
C SER A 68 -17.32 25.15 -15.47
N ALA A 69 -16.82 26.18 -16.17
CA ALA A 69 -15.46 26.70 -15.94
C ALA A 69 -15.27 27.18 -14.49
N SER A 70 -16.32 27.71 -13.86
CA SER A 70 -16.27 28.19 -12.47
C SER A 70 -16.00 27.07 -11.47
N GLU A 71 -16.56 25.87 -11.68
CA GLU A 71 -16.35 24.74 -10.78
C GLU A 71 -15.01 24.05 -11.03
N HIS A 72 -14.50 24.05 -12.26
CA HIS A 72 -13.12 23.64 -12.52
C HIS A 72 -12.12 24.51 -11.74
N VAL A 73 -12.38 25.82 -11.62
CA VAL A 73 -11.54 26.72 -10.81
C VAL A 73 -11.67 26.42 -9.32
N SER A 74 -12.88 26.13 -8.81
CA SER A 74 -13.10 25.91 -7.37
C SER A 74 -12.69 24.51 -6.90
N LEU A 75 -13.00 23.45 -7.65
CA LEU A 75 -12.77 22.04 -7.27
C LEU A 75 -11.52 21.43 -7.91
N GLY A 76 -11.02 21.99 -9.02
CA GLY A 76 -9.90 21.41 -9.76
C GLY A 76 -8.64 21.22 -8.91
N SER A 77 -8.29 22.22 -8.09
CA SER A 77 -7.13 22.12 -7.18
C SER A 77 -7.32 21.09 -6.07
N THR A 78 -8.56 20.88 -5.61
CA THR A 78 -8.90 19.87 -4.60
C THR A 78 -8.82 18.46 -5.19
N LEU A 79 -9.36 18.26 -6.39
CA LEU A 79 -9.27 17.00 -7.13
C LEU A 79 -7.79 16.62 -7.40
N ALA A 80 -6.96 17.58 -7.81
CA ALA A 80 -5.53 17.37 -8.00
C ALA A 80 -4.85 16.89 -6.71
N LYS A 81 -5.15 17.49 -5.55
CA LYS A 81 -4.61 17.06 -4.25
C LYS A 81 -4.99 15.62 -3.88
N TYR A 82 -6.21 15.17 -4.20
CA TYR A 82 -6.60 13.79 -3.97
C TYR A 82 -5.85 12.82 -4.89
N LEU A 83 -5.66 13.17 -6.16
CA LEU A 83 -4.82 12.40 -7.10
C LEU A 83 -3.37 12.31 -6.61
N GLU A 84 -2.78 13.43 -6.18
CA GLU A 84 -1.44 13.46 -5.61
C GLU A 84 -1.32 12.59 -4.36
N ARG A 85 -2.33 12.60 -3.47
CA ARG A 85 -2.35 11.73 -2.28
C ARG A 85 -2.38 10.26 -2.68
N MET A 86 -3.21 9.87 -3.64
CA MET A 86 -3.22 8.50 -4.16
C MET A 86 -1.89 8.11 -4.80
N GLY A 87 -1.24 9.04 -5.52
CA GLY A 87 0.11 8.86 -6.06
C GLY A 87 1.15 8.61 -4.96
N LYS A 88 1.14 9.41 -3.89
CA LYS A 88 2.03 9.23 -2.72
C LYS A 88 1.83 7.88 -2.04
N SER A 89 0.58 7.42 -1.90
CA SER A 89 0.31 6.09 -1.35
C SER A 89 0.88 4.98 -2.25
N ASN A 90 0.80 5.12 -3.58
CA ASN A 90 1.45 4.17 -4.49
C ASN A 90 2.98 4.19 -4.34
N GLU A 91 3.60 5.36 -4.21
CA GLU A 91 5.05 5.46 -3.95
C GLU A 91 5.45 4.78 -2.64
N GLN A 92 4.64 4.90 -1.58
CA GLN A 92 4.89 4.20 -0.31
C GLN A 92 4.85 2.68 -0.50
N LEU A 93 3.90 2.15 -1.27
CA LEU A 93 3.81 0.72 -1.58
C LEU A 93 5.02 0.23 -2.38
N LEU A 94 5.49 1.02 -3.37
CA LEU A 94 6.70 0.70 -4.14
C LEU A 94 7.96 0.69 -3.25
N LYS A 95 8.10 1.68 -2.37
CA LYS A 95 9.21 1.74 -1.40
C LYS A 95 9.17 0.56 -0.43
N LEU A 96 7.97 0.16 0.03
CA LEU A 96 7.82 -1.01 0.88
C LEU A 96 8.25 -2.30 0.15
N ALA A 97 7.85 -2.47 -1.11
CA ALA A 97 8.26 -3.62 -1.93
C ALA A 97 9.79 -3.67 -2.12
N ASP A 98 10.42 -2.52 -2.38
CA ASP A 98 11.88 -2.40 -2.48
C ASP A 98 12.59 -2.73 -1.15
N LEU A 99 12.07 -2.22 -0.02
CA LEU A 99 12.62 -2.51 1.31
C LEU A 99 12.57 -4.01 1.65
N ILE A 100 11.44 -4.67 1.35
CA ILE A 100 11.29 -6.12 1.55
C ILE A 100 12.26 -6.86 0.64
N SER A 101 12.31 -6.52 -0.65
CA SER A 101 13.21 -7.17 -1.62
C SER A 101 14.68 -7.07 -1.21
N LYS A 102 15.11 -5.89 -0.73
CA LYS A 102 16.46 -5.68 -0.20
C LYS A 102 16.74 -6.50 1.06
N SER A 103 15.76 -6.63 1.95
CA SER A 103 15.89 -7.48 3.14
C SER A 103 16.09 -8.95 2.76
N GLU A 104 15.30 -9.46 1.80
CA GLU A 104 15.42 -10.85 1.34
C GLU A 104 16.76 -11.09 0.62
N ALA A 105 17.18 -10.17 -0.25
CA ALA A 105 18.47 -10.26 -0.95
C ALA A 105 19.65 -10.27 0.03
N ALA A 106 19.64 -9.42 1.06
CA ALA A 106 20.68 -9.39 2.09
C ALA A 106 20.74 -10.71 2.87
N HIS A 107 19.60 -11.30 3.23
CA HIS A 107 19.56 -12.59 3.89
C HIS A 107 20.12 -13.72 3.02
N ASN A 108 19.75 -13.75 1.73
CA ASN A 108 20.24 -14.76 0.80
C ASN A 108 21.76 -14.67 0.56
N ALA A 109 22.31 -13.45 0.52
CA ALA A 109 23.76 -13.24 0.39
C ALA A 109 24.53 -13.81 1.60
N ILE A 110 24.07 -13.49 2.82
CA ILE A 110 24.65 -14.04 4.05
C ILE A 110 24.61 -15.57 4.06
N ASN A 111 23.49 -16.16 3.64
CA ASN A 111 23.35 -17.61 3.61
C ASN A 111 24.30 -18.28 2.61
N ALA A 112 24.57 -17.64 1.46
CA ALA A 112 25.53 -18.14 0.49
C ALA A 112 26.96 -18.13 1.04
N ASP A 113 27.38 -17.04 1.69
CA ASP A 113 28.72 -16.91 2.28
C ASP A 113 28.96 -17.97 3.38
N GLU A 114 27.96 -18.23 4.22
CA GLU A 114 28.00 -19.29 5.25
C GLU A 114 28.16 -20.69 4.63
N LEU A 115 27.42 -20.97 3.55
CA LEU A 115 27.53 -22.24 2.80
C LEU A 115 28.92 -22.42 2.16
N PHE A 116 29.47 -21.37 1.56
CA PHE A 116 30.81 -21.44 0.96
C PHE A 116 31.90 -21.66 2.00
N SER A 117 31.78 -21.03 3.16
CA SER A 117 32.73 -21.20 4.27
C SER A 117 32.77 -22.66 4.74
N GLN A 118 31.60 -23.31 4.86
CA GLN A 118 31.50 -24.72 5.26
C GLN A 118 32.12 -25.70 4.25
N ILE A 119 32.14 -25.36 2.95
CA ILE A 119 32.77 -26.18 1.91
C ILE A 119 34.30 -26.00 1.93
N GLN A 120 34.81 -24.83 2.30
CA GLN A 120 36.25 -24.53 2.33
C GLN A 120 36.98 -25.13 3.54
N ASP A 121 36.25 -25.43 4.60
CA ASP A 121 36.78 -26.03 5.84
C ASP A 121 36.82 -27.57 5.81
N GLU A 122 36.43 -28.21 4.69
CA GLU A 122 36.64 -29.65 4.37
C GLU A 122 37.85 -29.89 3.46
#